data_AF-A9EV36-F1
#
_entry.id   AF-A9EV36-F1
#
_cell.length_a   1.000
_cell.length_b   1.000
_cell.length_c   1.000
_cell.angle_alpha   90.00
_cell.angle_beta   90.00
_cell.angle_gamma   90.00
#
_symmetry.space_group_name_H-M   'P 1'
#
loop_
_entity.id
_entity.type
_entity.pdbx_description
1 polymer ?
#
loop_
_entity_poly.entity_id
_entity_poly.type
_entity_poly.pdbx_seq_one_letter_code
_entity_poly.pdbx_strand_id
1 'polypeptide(L)'
;MATEQKQGAGAQGQQGAGLQEGRSESSVVPDKDYNLVSVLYHTLKGAETHSQYIQDAKKQGDQELAAFFSEVRQEELRLAERAKHLLGQRLSGGRPGQGGARASA
;
A
#
# COMPACT_ATOMS: atom_id res chain seq x y z
N MET A 1 11.73 6.02 -76.81
CA MET A 1 11.79 5.23 -75.57
C MET A 1 13.25 5.06 -75.18
N ALA A 2 13.75 5.91 -74.29
CA ALA A 2 15.05 5.80 -73.63
C ALA A 2 15.04 6.70 -72.37
N THR A 3 15.33 6.08 -71.22
CA THR A 3 16.04 6.56 -70.02
C THR A 3 15.79 7.95 -69.43
N GLU A 4 15.47 7.98 -68.11
CA GLU A 4 16.17 8.73 -67.04
C GLU A 4 15.37 8.60 -65.71
N GLN A 5 15.87 7.82 -64.75
CA GLN A 5 16.44 8.31 -63.47
C GLN A 5 15.87 9.63 -62.93
N LYS A 6 15.17 9.57 -61.78
CA LYS A 6 15.31 10.57 -60.72
C LYS A 6 14.97 10.00 -59.35
N GLN A 7 15.97 10.03 -58.47
CA GLN A 7 15.88 9.78 -57.03
C GLN A 7 15.07 10.89 -56.34
N GLY A 8 14.36 10.53 -55.28
CA GLY A 8 13.70 11.48 -54.38
C GLY A 8 13.37 10.82 -53.05
N ALA A 9 14.27 11.01 -52.08
CA ALA A 9 14.07 10.65 -50.68
C ALA A 9 12.86 11.41 -50.10
N GLY A 10 12.04 10.72 -49.30
CA GLY A 10 10.94 11.33 -48.57
C GLY A 10 10.52 10.42 -47.43
N ALA A 11 10.99 10.75 -46.23
CA ALA A 11 10.66 10.08 -44.98
C ALA A 11 9.16 10.15 -44.68
N GLN A 12 8.57 9.02 -44.31
CA GLN A 12 7.31 8.89 -43.57
C GLN A 12 7.32 7.44 -43.03
N GLY A 13 7.90 7.15 -41.87
CA GLY A 13 7.44 7.71 -40.60
C GLY A 13 6.05 7.17 -40.27
N GLN A 14 5.87 5.85 -40.29
CA GLN A 14 4.62 5.22 -39.87
C GLN A 14 4.83 4.32 -38.67
N GLN A 15 4.26 4.80 -37.56
CA GLN A 15 3.54 3.99 -36.60
C GLN A 15 4.42 3.14 -35.65
N GLY A 16 5.25 3.83 -34.88
CA GLY A 16 5.39 3.46 -33.48
C GLY A 16 4.20 4.06 -32.74
N ALA A 17 3.09 3.32 -32.68
CA ALA A 17 2.01 3.66 -31.77
C ALA A 17 2.62 3.74 -30.37
N GLY A 18 2.72 4.97 -29.85
CA GLY A 18 3.11 5.19 -28.48
C GLY A 18 2.18 4.37 -27.61
N LEU A 19 2.73 3.33 -27.00
CA LEU A 19 2.17 2.77 -25.78
C LEU A 19 2.20 3.94 -24.81
N GLN A 20 1.10 4.68 -24.78
CA GLN A 20 0.75 5.52 -23.65
C GLN A 20 0.65 4.51 -22.52
N GLU A 21 1.77 4.33 -21.82
CA GLU A 21 1.79 3.74 -20.49
C GLU A 21 0.74 4.53 -19.74
N GLY A 22 -0.41 3.89 -19.58
CA GLY A 22 -1.46 4.35 -18.69
C GLY A 22 -0.78 4.46 -17.35
N ARG A 23 -0.31 5.67 -17.05
CA ARG A 23 0.20 6.06 -15.75
C ARG A 23 -0.92 5.65 -14.83
N SER A 24 -0.71 4.53 -14.15
CA SER A 24 -1.54 4.13 -13.05
C SER A 24 -1.23 5.17 -12.00
N GLU A 25 -1.89 6.31 -12.11
CA GLU A 25 -2.10 7.25 -11.03
C GLU A 25 -2.83 6.41 -9.99
N SER A 26 -2.05 5.74 -9.14
CA SER A 26 -2.55 5.05 -7.98
C SER A 26 -3.24 6.14 -7.18
N SER A 27 -4.57 6.22 -7.34
CA SER A 27 -5.46 7.16 -6.66
C SER A 27 -5.58 6.78 -5.19
N VAL A 28 -4.46 6.50 -4.54
CA VAL A 28 -4.37 6.43 -3.09
C VAL A 28 -4.04 7.83 -2.65
N VAL A 29 -5.08 8.61 -2.33
CA VAL A 29 -4.90 9.86 -1.60
C VAL A 29 -4.15 9.49 -0.32
N PRO A 30 -2.94 10.03 -0.09
CA PRO A 30 -2.16 9.67 1.08
C PRO A 30 -2.85 10.23 2.34
N ASP A 31 -3.63 9.39 3.01
CA ASP A 31 -4.29 9.71 4.27
C ASP A 31 -3.57 8.97 5.42
N LYS A 32 -2.94 9.75 6.30
CA LYS A 32 -2.13 9.23 7.40
C LYS A 32 -2.96 8.48 8.44
N ASP A 33 -4.23 8.85 8.62
CA ASP A 33 -5.12 8.27 9.61
C ASP A 33 -5.69 6.97 9.07
N TYR A 34 -6.11 6.97 7.80
CA TYR A 34 -6.42 5.76 7.05
C TYR A 34 -5.26 4.75 7.07
N ASN A 35 -4.05 5.19 6.74
CA ASN A 35 -2.87 4.33 6.73
C ASN A 35 -2.63 3.68 8.09
N LEU A 36 -2.78 4.44 9.18
CA LEU A 36 -2.58 3.93 10.52
C LEU A 36 -3.69 2.97 10.99
N VAL A 37 -4.95 3.25 10.62
CA VAL A 37 -6.08 2.33 10.85
C VAL A 37 -5.88 1.03 10.06
N SER A 38 -5.41 1.11 8.83
CA SER A 38 -5.09 -0.06 7.99
C SER A 38 -4.01 -0.92 8.64
N VAL A 39 -2.93 -0.34 9.14
CA VAL A 39 -1.89 -1.08 9.89
C VAL A 39 -2.48 -1.76 11.13
N LEU A 40 -3.29 -1.05 11.92
CA LEU A 40 -3.95 -1.65 13.09
C LEU A 40 -4.84 -2.84 12.71
N TYR A 41 -5.63 -2.69 11.65
CA TYR A 41 -6.50 -3.75 11.16
C TYR A 41 -5.70 -4.98 10.73
N HIS A 42 -4.69 -4.81 9.88
CA HIS A 42 -3.90 -5.92 9.34
C HIS A 42 -3.14 -6.67 10.43
N THR A 43 -2.56 -5.93 11.40
CA THR A 43 -1.81 -6.56 12.49
C THR A 43 -2.71 -7.40 13.40
N LEU A 44 -3.89 -6.88 13.77
CA LEU A 44 -4.88 -7.65 14.53
C LEU A 44 -5.43 -8.85 13.76
N LYS A 45 -5.70 -8.67 12.45
CA LYS A 45 -6.16 -9.76 11.60
C LYS A 45 -5.10 -10.85 11.46
N GLY A 46 -3.83 -10.47 11.28
CA GLY A 46 -2.69 -11.39 11.27
C GLY A 46 -2.60 -12.17 12.58
N ALA A 47 -2.66 -11.51 13.74
CA ALA A 47 -2.63 -12.17 15.04
C ALA A 47 -3.76 -13.20 15.25
N GLU A 48 -4.98 -12.90 14.76
CA GLU A 48 -6.09 -13.85 14.74
C GLU A 48 -5.76 -15.07 13.87
N THR A 49 -5.30 -14.84 12.64
CA THR A 49 -4.94 -15.91 11.70
C THR A 49 -3.80 -16.79 12.23
N HIS A 50 -2.74 -16.20 12.79
CA HIS A 50 -1.63 -16.94 13.39
C HIS A 50 -2.08 -17.80 14.58
N SER A 51 -3.14 -17.41 15.29
CA SER A 51 -3.72 -18.24 16.37
C SER A 51 -4.23 -19.58 15.84
N GLN A 52 -4.80 -19.60 14.63
CA GLN A 52 -5.25 -20.84 13.97
C GLN A 52 -4.04 -21.68 13.55
N TYR A 53 -3.01 -21.05 12.97
CA TYR A 53 -1.79 -21.75 12.54
C TYR A 53 -1.04 -22.39 13.71
N ILE A 54 -0.99 -21.74 14.88
CA ILE A 54 -0.45 -22.32 16.12
C ILE A 54 -1.23 -23.58 16.51
N GLN A 55 -2.56 -23.55 16.43
CA GLN A 55 -3.39 -24.72 16.75
C GLN A 55 -3.13 -25.87 15.78
N ASP A 56 -3.01 -25.58 14.50
CA ASP A 56 -2.80 -26.62 13.48
C ASP A 56 -1.40 -27.23 13.56
N ALA A 57 -0.35 -26.43 13.79
CA ALA A 57 1.00 -26.92 14.06
C ALA A 57 1.03 -27.83 15.30
N LYS A 58 0.36 -27.44 16.38
CA LYS A 58 0.24 -28.26 17.60
C LYS A 58 -0.47 -29.59 17.34
N LYS A 59 -1.55 -29.60 16.54
CA LYS A 59 -2.26 -30.84 16.16
C LYS A 59 -1.37 -31.79 15.34
N GLN A 60 -0.47 -31.23 14.53
CA GLN A 60 0.47 -31.97 13.70
C GLN A 60 1.73 -32.40 14.47
N GLY A 61 1.90 -31.96 15.72
CA GLY A 61 3.08 -32.26 16.53
C GLY A 61 4.31 -31.40 16.18
N ASP A 62 4.16 -30.40 15.31
CA ASP A 62 5.23 -29.50 14.89
C ASP A 62 5.40 -28.36 15.91
N GLN A 63 6.30 -28.58 16.87
CA GLN A 63 6.58 -27.60 17.92
C GLN A 63 7.37 -26.40 17.42
N GLU A 64 8.20 -26.58 16.39
CA GLU A 64 9.02 -25.50 15.83
C GLU A 64 8.13 -24.47 15.14
N LEU A 65 7.21 -24.93 14.27
CA LEU A 65 6.22 -24.03 13.64
C LEU A 65 5.28 -23.40 14.67
N ALA A 66 4.84 -24.16 15.68
CA ALA A 66 4.00 -23.61 16.73
C ALA A 66 4.69 -22.48 17.52
N ALA A 67 6.00 -22.62 17.78
CA ALA A 67 6.80 -21.58 18.42
C ALA A 67 6.97 -20.36 17.51
N PHE A 68 7.35 -20.57 16.25
CA PHE A 68 7.51 -19.50 15.27
C PHE A 68 6.21 -18.69 15.10
N PHE A 69 5.06 -19.33 14.89
CA PHE A 69 3.79 -18.62 14.74
C PHE A 69 3.38 -17.89 16.03
N SER A 70 3.74 -18.42 17.19
CA SER A 70 3.54 -17.75 18.48
C SER A 70 4.36 -16.46 18.58
N GLU A 71 5.62 -16.48 18.14
CA GLU A 71 6.49 -15.30 18.10
C GLU A 71 5.93 -14.24 17.15
N VAL A 72 5.61 -14.62 15.90
CA VAL A 72 5.01 -13.72 14.91
C VAL A 72 3.72 -13.10 15.44
N ARG A 73 2.84 -13.91 16.06
CA ARG A 73 1.61 -13.40 16.68
C ARG A 73 1.89 -12.37 17.79
N GLN A 74 2.92 -12.57 18.60
CA GLN A 74 3.27 -11.61 19.64
C GLN A 74 3.78 -10.28 19.06
N GLU A 75 4.56 -10.34 17.98
CA GLU A 75 5.02 -9.14 17.27
C GLU A 75 3.85 -8.34 16.69
N GLU A 76 2.91 -9.01 16.04
CA GLU A 76 1.68 -8.40 15.52
C GLU A 76 0.87 -7.70 16.63
N LEU A 77 0.74 -8.32 17.79
CA LEU A 77 0.06 -7.70 18.94
C LEU A 77 0.81 -6.48 19.47
N ARG A 78 2.14 -6.51 19.53
CA ARG A 78 2.95 -5.35 19.92
C ARG A 78 2.79 -4.19 18.93
N LEU A 79 2.76 -4.49 17.63
CA LEU A 79 2.53 -3.51 16.58
C LEU A 79 1.12 -2.91 16.68
N ALA A 80 0.10 -3.75 16.92
CA ALA A 80 -1.27 -3.32 17.12
C ALA A 80 -1.40 -2.34 18.30
N GLU A 81 -0.78 -2.65 19.45
CA GLU A 81 -0.81 -1.74 20.61
C GLU A 81 -0.12 -0.41 20.32
N ARG A 82 1.01 -0.43 19.61
CA ARG A 82 1.67 0.81 19.18
C ARG A 82 0.79 1.63 18.23
N ALA A 83 0.10 0.99 17.29
CA ALA A 83 -0.82 1.65 16.37
C ALA A 83 -2.02 2.25 17.11
N LYS A 84 -2.61 1.55 18.08
CA LYS A 84 -3.68 2.06 18.95
C LYS A 84 -3.25 3.30 19.71
N HIS A 85 -2.07 3.27 20.32
CA HIS A 85 -1.54 4.42 21.05
C HIS A 85 -1.37 5.65 20.14
N LEU A 86 -0.81 5.45 18.94
CA LEU A 86 -0.66 6.51 17.93
C LEU A 86 -2.01 7.07 17.45
N LEU A 87 -3.04 6.23 17.30
CA LEU A 87 -4.40 6.67 16.98
C LEU A 87 -5.01 7.46 18.14
N GLY A 88 -4.88 6.96 19.37
CA GLY A 88 -5.39 7.62 20.56
C GLY A 88 -4.83 9.03 20.74
N GLN A 89 -3.53 9.23 20.50
CA GLN A 89 -2.91 10.57 20.52
C GLN A 89 -3.48 11.53 19.47
N ARG A 90 -3.80 11.04 18.27
CA ARG A 90 -4.36 11.86 17.19
C ARG A 90 -5.81 12.23 17.45
N LEU A 91 -6.61 11.27 17.91
CA LEU A 91 -8.03 11.46 18.19
C LEU A 91 -8.25 12.34 19.44
N SER A 92 -7.38 12.22 20.46
CA SER A 92 -7.44 13.08 21.66
C SER A 92 -6.88 14.49 21.43
N GLY A 93 -5.93 14.66 20.50
CA GLY A 93 -5.42 15.97 20.06
C GLY A 93 -6.32 16.68 19.03
N GLY A 94 -7.37 16.02 18.54
CA GLY A 94 -8.28 16.55 17.53
C GLY A 94 -9.39 17.44 18.10
N ARG A 95 -9.07 18.65 18.55
CA ARG A 95 -10.02 19.79 18.50
C ARG A 95 -9.79 20.59 17.21
N PRO A 96 -10.87 21.08 16.57
CA PRO A 96 -10.83 21.60 15.20
C PRO A 96 -10.07 22.94 15.16
N GLY A 97 -8.97 22.97 14.42
CA GLY A 97 -8.09 24.13 14.40
C GLY A 97 -7.16 24.17 13.20
N GLN A 98 -7.66 23.87 12.00
CA GLN A 98 -6.96 24.24 10.78
C GLN A 98 -7.91 24.44 9.59
N GLY A 99 -8.51 25.64 9.59
CA GLY A 99 -9.23 26.26 8.48
C GLY A 99 -9.06 27.78 8.56
N GLY A 100 -7.88 28.25 8.98
CA GLY A 100 -7.51 29.65 9.00
C GLY A 100 -7.08 30.12 7.61
N ALA A 101 -8.03 30.20 6.68
CA ALA A 101 -7.88 31.06 5.50
C ALA A 101 -8.54 32.39 5.83
N ARG A 102 -7.68 33.37 6.14
CA ARG A 102 -8.02 34.79 6.24
C ARG A 102 -8.74 35.22 4.96
N ALA A 103 -9.97 35.71 5.08
CA ALA A 103 -10.57 36.61 4.11
C ALA A 103 -10.88 37.90 4.84
N SER A 104 -9.93 38.83 4.73
CA SER A 104 -10.14 40.26 4.99
C SER A 104 -10.49 40.89 3.65
N ALA A 105 -11.70 41.43 3.52
CA ALA A 105 -12.07 42.52 2.61
C ALA A 105 -13.48 43.00 2.98
#